data_AF-A0A914FB01-F1
#
_entry.id   AF-A0A914FB01-F1
#
_cell.length_a   1.000
_cell.length_b   1.000
_cell.length_c   1.000
_cell.angle_alpha   90.00
_cell.angle_beta   90.00
_cell.angle_gamma   90.00
#
_symmetry.space_group_name_H-M   'P 1'
#
loop_
_entity.id
_entity.type
_entity.pdbx_description
1 polymer ?
#
loop_
_entity_poly.entity_id
_entity_poly.type
_entity_poly.pdbx_seq_one_letter_code
_entity_poly.pdbx_strand_id
1 'polypeptide(L)'
;SIERTGSYLDNYDDNLKLDKPKALSYEKLLKHFKGQFIEYLPHSNAPLGLLPGFPSWSLKAIGPSNRYSHQHGLRLPNFKHGCDFLLPLDVYLRVNSKDWENDLKKLNPRLDLSARSRRKPLGLDEEEGMNTEKVKFFVGFDYECPRGHRFFIEQPNKAVKAEKRLGPFAYKDEAKDLLESDVPIWMPCTCRRNPLVPAQLMRLHIVTPKAPVSSSLNIRVQPSSINQNGYFYPSSEPFELTYNKYYILRLPFAYEGPDGPIHPPRTAKSCGRLFKNWFTAKHQRL
;
A
#
# COMPACT_ATOMS: atom_id res chain seq x y z
N SER A 1 -15.12 -32.26 36.23
CA SER A 1 -16.52 -31.85 36.03
C SER A 1 -16.53 -30.48 35.38
N ILE A 2 -16.81 -30.40 34.08
CA ILE A 2 -17.23 -29.15 33.44
C ILE A 2 -18.38 -29.53 32.53
N GLU A 3 -19.59 -29.28 33.01
CA GLU A 3 -20.81 -29.29 32.23
C GLU A 3 -21.09 -27.90 31.65
N ARG A 4 -21.91 -27.94 30.59
CA ARG A 4 -22.24 -26.92 29.59
C ARG A 4 -23.16 -25.82 30.14
N THR A 5 -23.19 -24.67 29.43
CA THR A 5 -24.27 -24.19 28.52
C THR A 5 -23.85 -22.81 27.99
N GLY A 6 -23.76 -22.55 26.67
CA GLY A 6 -24.87 -22.15 25.76
C GLY A 6 -25.09 -20.63 25.88
N SER A 7 -25.24 -19.77 24.88
CA SER A 7 -25.63 -19.87 23.46
C SER A 7 -25.68 -18.42 22.94
N TYR A 8 -25.12 -18.07 21.77
CA TYR A 8 -25.58 -16.93 20.94
C TYR A 8 -24.82 -16.84 19.60
N LEU A 9 -24.90 -17.88 18.76
CA LEU A 9 -24.54 -17.78 17.34
C LEU A 9 -25.37 -18.80 16.55
N ASP A 10 -26.67 -18.56 16.42
CA ASP A 10 -27.51 -19.20 15.41
C ASP A 10 -28.44 -18.15 14.83
N ASN A 11 -28.12 -17.71 13.62
CA ASN A 11 -29.05 -17.19 12.61
C ASN A 11 -28.22 -16.78 11.38
N TYR A 12 -27.79 -17.79 10.61
CA TYR A 12 -27.52 -17.62 9.19
C TYR A 12 -28.45 -18.56 8.45
N ASP A 13 -29.23 -17.96 7.56
CA ASP A 13 -30.27 -18.56 6.72
C ASP A 13 -29.68 -19.69 5.84
N ASP A 14 -30.17 -20.91 6.06
CA ASP A 14 -29.58 -22.17 5.58
C ASP A 14 -30.17 -22.62 4.22
N ASN A 15 -30.41 -21.68 3.30
CA ASN A 15 -31.11 -21.97 2.04
C ASN A 15 -30.43 -21.45 0.75
N LEU A 16 -29.10 -21.39 0.73
CA LEU A 16 -28.35 -21.47 -0.53
C LEU A 16 -27.62 -22.80 -0.61
N LYS A 17 -28.26 -23.79 -1.26
CA LYS A 17 -27.55 -24.96 -1.80
C LYS A 17 -26.61 -24.49 -2.91
N LEU A 18 -25.45 -23.97 -2.53
CA LEU A 18 -24.30 -23.93 -3.39
C LEU A 18 -23.89 -25.38 -3.63
N ASP A 19 -24.09 -25.88 -4.86
CA ASP A 19 -23.47 -27.11 -5.31
C ASP A 19 -22.00 -27.06 -4.92
N LYS A 20 -21.59 -27.87 -3.93
CA LYS A 20 -20.19 -27.96 -3.54
C LYS A 20 -19.43 -28.44 -4.78
N PRO A 21 -18.60 -27.62 -5.44
CA PRO A 21 -17.82 -28.11 -6.55
C PRO A 21 -16.98 -29.27 -6.02
N LYS A 22 -17.09 -30.45 -6.64
CA LYS A 22 -16.24 -31.60 -6.31
C LYS A 22 -14.79 -31.11 -6.39
N ALA A 23 -14.15 -30.94 -5.23
CA ALA A 23 -12.77 -30.50 -5.16
C ALA A 23 -11.94 -31.45 -6.04
N LEU A 24 -11.34 -30.94 -7.12
CA LEU A 24 -10.41 -31.73 -7.90
C LEU A 24 -9.28 -32.16 -6.95
N SER A 25 -8.85 -33.41 -7.08
CA SER A 25 -7.62 -33.84 -6.39
C SER A 25 -6.45 -32.94 -6.84
N TYR A 26 -5.53 -32.68 -5.92
CA TYR A 26 -4.34 -31.84 -6.18
C TYR A 26 -3.58 -32.27 -7.45
N GLU A 27 -3.47 -33.58 -7.70
CA GLU A 27 -2.87 -34.14 -8.91
C GLU A 27 -3.61 -33.76 -10.20
N LYS A 28 -4.96 -33.74 -10.18
CA LYS A 28 -5.77 -33.31 -11.32
C LYS A 28 -5.65 -31.81 -11.56
N LEU A 29 -5.54 -31.00 -10.50
CA LEU A 29 -5.25 -29.56 -10.62
C LEU A 29 -3.87 -29.34 -11.24
N LEU A 30 -2.83 -30.00 -10.73
CA LEU A 30 -1.48 -29.91 -11.31
C LEU A 30 -1.44 -30.32 -12.78
N LYS A 31 -2.18 -31.37 -13.17
CA LYS A 31 -2.27 -31.79 -14.58
C LYS A 31 -3.03 -30.77 -15.44
N HIS A 32 -4.12 -30.21 -14.93
CA HIS A 32 -4.96 -29.25 -15.65
C HIS A 32 -4.24 -27.92 -15.89
N PHE A 33 -3.46 -27.48 -14.92
CA PHE A 33 -2.71 -26.22 -14.98
C PHE A 33 -1.21 -26.42 -15.28
N LYS A 34 -0.82 -27.60 -15.78
CA LYS A 34 0.58 -27.91 -16.09
C LYS A 34 1.12 -26.92 -17.12
N GLY A 35 2.27 -26.31 -16.84
CA GLY A 35 2.90 -25.34 -17.72
C GLY A 35 2.20 -23.97 -17.77
N GLN A 36 1.24 -23.72 -16.87
CA GLN A 36 0.57 -22.41 -16.74
C GLN A 36 1.11 -21.59 -15.56
N PHE A 37 2.00 -22.18 -14.75
CA PHE A 37 2.57 -21.53 -13.57
C PHE A 37 4.08 -21.36 -13.68
N ILE A 38 4.58 -20.23 -13.17
CA ILE A 38 5.99 -20.04 -12.82
C ILE A 38 6.21 -20.45 -11.36
N GLU A 39 7.34 -21.11 -11.09
CA GLU A 39 7.74 -21.54 -9.74
C GLU A 39 8.41 -20.42 -8.92
N TYR A 40 8.54 -19.23 -9.52
CA TYR A 40 9.15 -18.05 -8.92
C TYR A 40 8.20 -16.84 -9.00
N LEU A 41 8.62 -15.69 -8.46
CA LEU A 41 7.81 -14.47 -8.50
C LEU A 41 7.68 -13.90 -9.93
N PRO A 42 6.53 -13.30 -10.29
CA PRO A 42 6.43 -12.58 -11.57
C PRO A 42 7.50 -11.49 -11.67
N HIS A 43 8.22 -11.48 -12.80
CA HIS A 43 9.32 -10.55 -13.07
C HIS A 43 9.37 -10.17 -14.55
N SER A 44 10.15 -9.13 -14.88
CA SER A 44 10.21 -8.52 -16.22
C SER A 44 10.70 -9.45 -17.34
N ASN A 45 11.36 -10.55 -16.98
CA ASN A 45 11.90 -11.51 -17.95
C ASN A 45 11.14 -12.85 -17.90
N ALA A 46 10.04 -12.93 -17.13
CA ALA A 46 9.22 -14.12 -17.07
C ALA A 46 8.49 -14.31 -18.41
N PRO A 47 8.24 -15.56 -18.85
CA PRO A 47 7.41 -15.81 -20.02
C PRO A 47 6.02 -15.19 -19.87
N LEU A 48 5.54 -14.54 -20.94
CA LEU A 48 4.22 -13.91 -20.95
C LEU A 48 3.11 -14.97 -20.82
N GLY A 49 2.04 -14.62 -20.11
CA GLY A 49 0.84 -15.47 -20.00
C GLY A 49 0.90 -16.57 -18.93
N LEU A 50 2.01 -16.71 -18.20
CA LEU A 50 2.11 -17.62 -17.06
C LEU A 50 1.68 -16.93 -15.76
N LEU A 51 0.98 -17.68 -14.91
CA LEU A 51 0.52 -17.23 -13.59
C LEU A 51 1.57 -17.57 -12.52
N PRO A 52 1.67 -16.85 -11.41
CA PRO A 52 2.50 -17.27 -10.30
C PRO A 52 1.94 -18.53 -9.63
N GLY A 53 2.80 -19.51 -9.33
CA GLY A 53 2.41 -20.71 -8.59
C GLY A 53 1.97 -20.45 -7.14
N PHE A 54 2.30 -19.28 -6.59
CA PHE A 54 1.92 -18.86 -5.24
C PHE A 54 1.68 -17.35 -5.14
N PRO A 55 0.68 -16.90 -4.36
CA PRO A 55 0.40 -15.49 -4.18
C PRO A 55 1.38 -14.84 -3.20
N SER A 56 2.33 -14.08 -3.72
CA SER A 56 3.34 -13.36 -2.91
C SER A 56 3.02 -11.89 -2.67
N TRP A 57 2.14 -11.33 -3.50
CA TRP A 57 1.64 -9.97 -3.39
C TRP A 57 0.19 -10.03 -2.95
N SER A 58 -0.24 -9.06 -2.13
CA SER A 58 -1.65 -8.98 -1.73
C SER A 58 -2.02 -7.53 -1.46
N LEU A 59 -2.94 -6.99 -2.26
CA LEU A 59 -3.59 -5.72 -1.98
C LEU A 59 -4.95 -5.98 -1.34
N LYS A 60 -5.19 -5.41 -0.16
CA LYS A 60 -6.48 -5.54 0.54
C LYS A 60 -6.98 -4.19 1.01
N ALA A 61 -8.22 -3.85 0.63
CA ALA A 61 -8.98 -2.81 1.30
C ALA A 61 -9.38 -3.33 2.68
N ILE A 62 -8.75 -2.81 3.74
CA ILE A 62 -9.07 -3.22 5.09
C ILE A 62 -10.34 -2.53 5.59
N GLY A 63 -10.78 -1.42 5.00
CA GLY A 63 -12.04 -0.78 5.36
C GLY A 63 -12.14 0.67 4.88
N PRO A 64 -13.08 1.45 5.44
CA PRO A 64 -13.18 2.88 5.16
C PRO A 64 -11.93 3.65 5.63
N SER A 65 -11.68 4.81 5.02
CA SER A 65 -10.49 5.64 5.31
C SER A 65 -10.35 6.05 6.79
N ASN A 66 -11.47 6.20 7.51
CA ASN A 66 -11.50 6.57 8.93
C ASN A 66 -11.00 5.48 9.90
N ARG A 67 -10.62 4.29 9.40
CA ARG A 67 -9.88 3.31 10.21
C ARG A 67 -8.47 3.79 10.57
N TYR A 68 -7.92 4.71 9.80
CA TYR A 68 -6.75 5.47 10.21
C TYR A 68 -7.18 6.81 10.80
N SER A 69 -6.59 7.17 11.93
CA SER A 69 -6.77 8.47 12.58
C SER A 69 -5.41 9.14 12.71
N HIS A 70 -5.22 10.26 12.03
CA HIS A 70 -3.98 11.06 12.16
C HIS A 70 -3.71 11.45 13.62
N GLN A 71 -4.74 11.67 14.43
CA GLN A 71 -4.58 11.97 15.87
C GLN A 71 -4.05 10.79 16.70
N HIS A 72 -4.32 9.55 16.28
CA HIS A 72 -4.13 8.36 17.12
C HIS A 72 -3.19 7.31 16.52
N GLY A 73 -2.74 7.48 15.28
CA GLY A 73 -1.91 6.50 14.58
C GLY A 73 -2.67 5.21 14.25
N LEU A 74 -1.93 4.13 14.04
CA LEU A 74 -2.46 2.81 13.70
C LEU A 74 -2.55 1.86 14.90
N ARG A 75 -1.84 2.13 16.00
CA ARG A 75 -1.79 1.31 17.22
C ARG A 75 -1.55 -0.18 16.94
N LEU A 76 -0.64 -0.47 16.02
CA LEU A 76 -0.30 -1.84 15.62
C LEU A 76 0.76 -2.45 16.55
N PRO A 77 0.74 -3.78 16.76
CA PRO A 77 1.74 -4.44 17.58
C PRO A 77 3.14 -4.30 16.97
N ASN A 78 4.15 -4.32 17.86
CA ASN A 78 5.58 -4.31 17.55
C ASN A 78 6.13 -3.04 16.86
N PHE A 79 5.29 -2.02 16.66
CA PHE A 79 5.79 -0.68 16.39
C PHE A 79 6.40 -0.07 17.64
N LYS A 80 7.47 0.70 17.46
CA LYS A 80 7.93 1.59 18.51
C LYS A 80 6.85 2.64 18.80
N HIS A 81 6.67 2.95 20.07
CA HIS A 81 5.73 3.97 20.50
C HIS A 81 6.00 5.30 19.76
N GLY A 82 4.97 5.84 19.10
CA GLY A 82 5.08 7.10 18.36
C GLY A 82 5.66 6.98 16.94
N CYS A 83 5.89 5.76 16.44
CA CYS A 83 6.36 5.50 15.07
C CYS A 83 5.30 4.88 14.17
N ASP A 84 4.03 4.86 14.59
CA ASP A 84 2.91 4.15 13.95
C ASP A 84 1.92 5.07 13.24
N PHE A 85 2.32 6.30 12.91
CA PHE A 85 1.52 7.18 12.07
C PHE A 85 2.01 7.16 10.62
N LEU A 86 1.05 7.28 9.73
CA LEU A 86 1.27 7.46 8.31
C LEU A 86 1.66 8.91 8.00
N LEU A 87 2.49 9.10 6.98
CA LEU A 87 2.88 10.41 6.48
C LEU A 87 1.76 11.00 5.62
N PRO A 88 1.48 12.30 5.75
CA PRO A 88 0.60 12.98 4.80
C PRO A 88 1.27 13.02 3.42
N LEU A 89 0.46 12.81 2.38
CA LEU A 89 0.84 12.96 1.00
C LEU A 89 -0.16 13.89 0.31
N ASP A 90 0.27 15.10 0.03
CA ASP A 90 -0.54 16.09 -0.66
C ASP A 90 -0.33 15.98 -2.17
N VAL A 91 -1.42 15.74 -2.90
CA VAL A 91 -1.45 15.64 -4.36
C VAL A 91 -2.28 16.78 -4.93
N TYR A 92 -1.73 17.45 -5.93
CA TYR A 92 -2.35 18.57 -6.62
C TYR A 92 -2.86 18.08 -7.98
N LEU A 93 -4.17 18.22 -8.21
CA LEU A 93 -4.86 17.73 -9.39
C LEU A 93 -5.33 18.92 -10.24
N ARG A 94 -4.97 18.93 -11.52
CA ARG A 94 -5.56 19.87 -12.49
C ARG A 94 -6.92 19.34 -12.91
N VAL A 95 -7.99 20.04 -12.56
CA VAL A 95 -9.40 19.59 -12.73
C VAL A 95 -10.26 20.71 -13.29
N ASN A 96 -11.35 20.35 -13.97
CA ASN A 96 -12.39 21.33 -14.26
C ASN A 96 -13.18 21.62 -12.97
N SER A 97 -13.34 22.89 -12.63
CA SER A 97 -13.92 23.31 -11.34
C SER A 97 -15.37 22.85 -11.17
N LYS A 98 -16.20 22.98 -12.21
CA LYS A 98 -17.62 22.61 -12.16
C LYS A 98 -17.78 21.10 -11.97
N ASP A 99 -16.97 20.35 -12.71
CA ASP A 99 -16.95 18.90 -12.67
C ASP A 99 -16.54 18.36 -11.30
N TRP A 100 -15.46 18.91 -10.74
CA TRP A 100 -14.99 18.58 -9.40
C TRP A 100 -16.05 18.85 -8.33
N GLU A 101 -16.70 20.03 -8.37
CA GLU A 101 -17.78 20.38 -7.43
C GLU A 101 -18.98 19.45 -7.55
N ASN A 102 -19.38 19.11 -8.77
CA ASN A 102 -20.48 18.18 -9.02
C ASN A 102 -20.17 16.78 -8.46
N ASP A 103 -18.97 16.27 -8.71
CA ASP A 103 -18.55 14.96 -8.22
C ASP A 103 -18.41 14.94 -6.68
N LEU A 104 -17.92 16.03 -6.07
CA LEU A 104 -17.89 16.17 -4.62
C LEU A 104 -19.31 16.15 -4.01
N LYS A 105 -20.28 16.84 -4.63
CA LYS A 105 -21.69 16.81 -4.20
C LYS A 105 -22.29 15.42 -4.33
N LYS A 106 -21.96 14.66 -5.38
CA LYS A 106 -22.39 13.26 -5.52
C LYS A 106 -21.85 12.38 -4.39
N LEU A 107 -20.59 12.57 -3.99
CA LEU A 107 -19.98 11.82 -2.89
C LEU A 107 -20.50 12.20 -1.51
N ASN A 108 -20.81 13.48 -1.32
CA ASN A 108 -21.30 14.00 -0.06
C ASN A 108 -22.38 15.07 -0.31
N PRO A 109 -23.65 14.67 -0.47
CA PRO A 109 -24.74 15.61 -0.78
C PRO A 109 -24.97 16.69 0.29
N ARG A 110 -24.47 16.47 1.51
CA ARG A 110 -24.56 17.42 2.63
C ARG A 110 -23.39 18.40 2.69
N LEU A 111 -22.42 18.29 1.77
CA LEU A 111 -21.25 19.15 1.75
C LEU A 111 -21.64 20.54 1.23
N ASP A 112 -21.60 21.55 2.10
CA ASP A 112 -21.75 22.94 1.70
C ASP A 112 -20.47 23.43 1.01
N LEU A 113 -20.54 23.60 -0.30
CA LEU A 113 -19.45 24.08 -1.14
C LEU A 113 -19.46 25.61 -1.34
N SER A 114 -20.41 26.34 -0.74
CA SER A 114 -20.56 27.79 -0.87
C SER A 114 -19.31 28.58 -0.44
N ALA A 115 -18.53 28.03 0.50
CA ALA A 115 -17.25 28.61 0.92
C ALA A 115 -16.08 28.35 -0.04
N ARG A 116 -16.13 27.28 -0.85
CA ARG A 116 -15.09 26.96 -1.85
C ARG A 116 -15.28 27.73 -3.15
N SER A 117 -16.53 27.93 -3.57
CA SER A 117 -16.90 28.74 -4.73
C SER A 117 -16.40 30.21 -4.62
N ARG A 118 -16.10 30.70 -3.41
CA ARG A 118 -15.54 32.04 -3.16
C ARG A 118 -14.01 32.14 -3.26
N ARG A 119 -13.29 31.02 -3.40
CA ARG A 119 -11.83 31.04 -3.58
C ARG A 119 -11.55 31.35 -5.05
N LYS A 120 -11.13 32.59 -5.34
CA LYS A 120 -10.62 32.94 -6.67
C LYS A 120 -9.43 32.01 -7.01
N PRO A 121 -9.35 31.49 -8.25
CA PRO A 121 -8.17 30.75 -8.70
C PRO A 121 -6.93 31.62 -8.49
N LEU A 122 -5.93 31.08 -7.80
CA LEU A 122 -4.61 31.72 -7.73
C LEU A 122 -3.90 31.51 -9.08
N GLY A 123 -4.23 32.36 -10.05
CA GLY A 123 -3.30 32.79 -11.10
C GLY A 123 -2.94 31.83 -12.23
N LEU A 124 -3.75 30.84 -12.61
CA LEU A 124 -3.50 30.03 -13.82
C LEU A 124 -4.80 29.77 -14.59
N ASP A 125 -4.85 30.30 -15.82
CA ASP A 125 -5.79 30.02 -16.91
C ASP A 125 -7.30 30.07 -16.57
N GLU A 126 -7.82 31.27 -16.32
CA GLU A 126 -9.28 31.52 -16.19
C GLU A 126 -10.06 31.13 -17.47
N GLU A 127 -9.40 31.04 -18.63
CA GLU A 127 -10.04 30.86 -19.94
C GLU A 127 -10.68 29.47 -20.18
N GLU A 128 -10.33 28.43 -19.40
CA GLU A 128 -10.86 27.06 -19.60
C GLU A 128 -11.63 26.47 -18.39
N GLY A 129 -11.81 27.24 -17.30
CA GLY A 129 -12.49 26.74 -16.09
C GLY A 129 -11.72 25.65 -15.33
N MET A 130 -10.43 25.50 -15.63
CA MET A 130 -9.51 24.58 -14.98
C MET A 130 -8.98 25.19 -13.66
N ASN A 131 -8.83 24.36 -12.64
CA ASN A 131 -8.29 24.75 -11.34
C ASN A 131 -7.38 23.64 -10.79
N THR A 132 -6.52 23.99 -9.83
CA THR A 132 -5.68 23.03 -9.12
C THR A 132 -6.28 22.72 -7.76
N GLU A 133 -6.77 21.49 -7.60
CA GLU A 133 -7.37 21.01 -6.34
C GLU A 133 -6.37 20.14 -5.57
N LYS A 134 -6.26 20.40 -4.28
CA LYS A 134 -5.37 19.66 -3.38
C LYS A 134 -6.16 18.55 -2.67
N VAL A 135 -5.69 17.31 -2.78
CA VAL A 135 -6.18 16.16 -2.02
C VAL A 135 -5.08 15.57 -1.14
N LYS A 136 -5.47 15.04 0.02
CA LYS A 136 -4.54 14.49 1.01
C LYS A 136 -4.73 12.99 1.17
N PHE A 137 -3.69 12.23 0.85
CA PHE A 137 -3.54 10.82 1.18
C PHE A 137 -2.74 10.68 2.48
N PHE A 138 -2.76 9.48 3.05
CA PHE A 138 -1.78 9.10 4.07
C PHE A 138 -1.09 7.80 3.67
N VAL A 139 0.24 7.78 3.72
CA VAL A 139 1.05 6.65 3.28
C VAL A 139 2.07 6.22 4.33
N GLY A 140 2.37 4.93 4.39
CA GLY A 140 3.36 4.38 5.32
C GLY A 140 4.09 3.18 4.74
N PHE A 141 5.41 3.20 4.87
CA PHE A 141 6.32 2.17 4.37
C PHE A 141 6.79 1.32 5.55
N ASP A 142 6.09 0.22 5.80
CA ASP A 142 6.26 -0.62 6.99
C ASP A 142 7.42 -1.58 6.83
N TYR A 143 8.52 -1.29 7.54
CA TYR A 143 9.67 -2.18 7.63
C TYR A 143 9.55 -3.12 8.81
N GLU A 144 9.97 -4.37 8.62
CA GLU A 144 9.99 -5.40 9.66
C GLU A 144 11.35 -6.11 9.66
N CYS A 145 11.96 -6.28 10.83
CA CYS A 145 13.20 -7.05 10.96
C CYS A 145 12.92 -8.48 11.46
N PRO A 146 13.88 -9.43 11.34
CA PRO A 146 13.74 -10.80 11.85
C PRO A 146 13.46 -10.93 13.36
N ARG A 147 13.66 -9.85 14.13
CA ARG A 147 13.33 -9.79 15.57
C ARG A 147 11.91 -9.27 15.84
N GLY A 148 11.12 -9.02 14.80
CA GLY A 148 9.74 -8.52 14.89
C GLY A 148 9.60 -7.01 15.09
N HIS A 149 10.69 -6.22 15.22
CA HIS A 149 10.57 -4.76 15.33
C HIS A 149 10.06 -4.15 14.03
N ARG A 150 9.06 -3.28 14.15
CA ARG A 150 8.46 -2.55 13.03
C ARG A 150 8.65 -1.05 13.15
N PHE A 151 8.81 -0.40 12.00
CA PHE A 151 8.91 1.05 11.91
C PHE A 151 8.56 1.56 10.51
N PHE A 152 8.08 2.79 10.44
CA PHE A 152 7.95 3.53 9.18
C PHE A 152 9.22 4.32 8.88
N ILE A 153 9.37 4.75 7.62
CA ILE A 153 10.37 5.72 7.17
C ILE A 153 9.71 7.05 6.84
N GLU A 154 10.46 8.14 7.00
CA GLU A 154 10.05 9.51 6.61
C GLU A 154 10.69 9.97 5.29
N GLN A 155 11.86 9.43 4.98
CA GLN A 155 12.61 9.65 3.74
C GLN A 155 13.28 8.34 3.32
N PRO A 156 13.72 8.21 2.05
CA PRO A 156 14.53 7.07 1.63
C PRO A 156 15.72 6.88 2.59
N ASN A 157 15.88 5.67 3.14
CA ASN A 157 16.92 5.31 4.11
C ASN A 157 16.79 5.93 5.52
N LYS A 158 15.72 6.65 5.84
CA LYS A 158 15.57 7.34 7.13
C LYS A 158 14.31 6.88 7.86
N ALA A 159 14.51 6.05 8.89
CA ALA A 159 13.44 5.63 9.77
C ALA A 159 12.85 6.80 10.55
N VAL A 160 11.54 6.79 10.76
CA VAL A 160 10.84 7.72 11.64
C VAL A 160 11.42 7.60 13.03
N LYS A 161 11.81 8.75 13.61
CA LYS A 161 12.25 8.83 15.00
C LYS A 161 11.06 9.21 15.89
N ALA A 162 10.78 8.38 16.90
CA ALA A 162 9.83 8.74 17.94
C ALA A 162 10.39 9.90 18.78
N GLU A 163 10.10 11.14 18.39
CA GLU A 163 10.28 12.25 19.31
C GLU A 163 9.20 12.18 20.40
N LYS A 164 9.65 12.17 21.65
CA LYS A 164 8.89 11.81 22.86
C LYS A 164 7.63 12.66 23.15
N ARG A 165 7.20 13.59 22.28
CA ARG A 165 6.18 14.60 22.61
C ARG A 165 5.15 14.98 21.54
N LEU A 166 5.19 14.46 20.30
CA LEU A 166 4.51 15.18 19.22
C LEU A 166 3.28 14.52 18.57
N GLY A 167 2.96 13.24 18.80
CA GLY A 167 1.78 12.63 18.16
C GLY A 167 1.74 12.91 16.63
N PRO A 168 0.62 13.29 16.00
CA PRO A 168 0.57 13.70 14.59
C PRO A 168 1.57 14.79 14.16
N PHE A 169 2.09 15.59 15.09
CA PHE A 169 3.06 16.66 14.82
C PHE A 169 4.51 16.15 14.77
N ALA A 170 4.73 14.84 14.90
CA ALA A 170 6.06 14.23 14.82
C ALA A 170 6.64 14.27 13.39
N TYR A 171 5.80 14.54 12.38
CA TYR A 171 6.19 14.56 10.98
C TYR A 171 6.21 16.00 10.49
N LYS A 172 7.42 16.53 10.29
CA LYS A 172 7.61 17.79 9.56
C LYS A 172 7.57 17.59 8.04
N ASP A 173 7.82 16.36 7.60
CA ASP A 173 8.04 16.03 6.20
C ASP A 173 6.79 15.38 5.57
N GLU A 174 6.53 15.71 4.31
CA GLU A 174 5.51 15.07 3.47
C GLU A 174 6.10 13.83 2.79
N ALA A 175 5.27 12.85 2.43
CA ALA A 175 5.73 11.64 1.74
C ALA A 175 6.18 11.86 0.28
N LYS A 176 6.33 13.11 -0.16
CA LYS A 176 6.69 13.47 -1.53
C LYS A 176 8.05 12.89 -1.96
N ASP A 177 9.05 12.97 -1.09
CA ASP A 177 10.39 12.41 -1.34
C ASP A 177 10.34 10.89 -1.59
N LEU A 178 9.41 10.19 -0.95
CA LEU A 178 9.19 8.74 -1.07
C LEU A 178 8.44 8.33 -2.36
N LEU A 179 7.87 9.29 -3.09
CA LEU A 179 7.34 9.09 -4.43
C LEU A 179 8.38 9.36 -5.50
N GLU A 180 9.23 10.37 -5.29
CA GLU A 180 10.18 10.88 -6.28
C GLU A 180 11.52 10.15 -6.25
N SER A 181 11.78 9.35 -5.21
CA SER A 181 13.01 8.57 -5.02
C SER A 181 12.75 7.08 -4.91
N ASP A 182 13.73 6.28 -5.32
CA ASP A 182 13.72 4.84 -5.07
C ASP A 182 13.79 4.57 -3.56
N VAL A 183 12.94 3.68 -3.06
CA VAL A 183 12.85 3.32 -1.64
C VAL A 183 13.53 1.98 -1.40
N PRO A 184 14.47 1.83 -0.45
CA PRO A 184 15.22 0.60 -0.29
C PRO A 184 14.35 -0.59 0.14
N ILE A 185 14.57 -1.78 -0.41
CA ILE A 185 13.84 -2.99 0.04
C ILE A 185 14.35 -3.46 1.38
N TRP A 186 15.66 -3.40 1.61
CA TRP A 186 16.27 -3.65 2.89
C TRP A 186 16.98 -2.41 3.38
N MET A 187 16.93 -2.17 4.69
CA MET A 187 17.69 -1.10 5.35
C MET A 187 18.03 -1.50 6.79
N PRO A 188 18.95 -0.79 7.47
CA PRO A 188 19.28 -1.11 8.85
C PRO A 188 18.04 -0.99 9.77
N CYS A 189 17.80 -2.01 10.61
CA CYS A 189 16.74 -1.94 11.63
C CYS A 189 17.04 -0.81 12.62
N THR A 190 16.01 -0.23 13.24
CA THR A 190 16.18 0.69 14.38
C THR A 190 16.43 -0.01 15.72
N CYS A 191 16.71 -1.31 15.69
CA CYS A 191 16.95 -2.18 16.83
C CYS A 191 18.13 -1.64 17.68
N ARG A 192 17.99 -1.59 19.01
CA ARG A 192 19.11 -1.19 19.89
C ARG A 192 20.11 -2.32 20.17
N ARG A 193 19.71 -3.57 19.90
CA ARG A 193 20.51 -4.77 20.18
C ARG A 193 21.51 -5.03 19.05
N ASN A 194 22.77 -5.22 19.41
CA ASN A 194 23.82 -5.68 18.49
C ASN A 194 23.80 -7.21 18.30
N PRO A 195 24.22 -7.74 17.13
CA PRO A 195 24.54 -6.97 15.92
C PRO A 195 23.28 -6.35 15.31
N LEU A 196 23.44 -5.25 14.57
CA LEU A 196 22.35 -4.64 13.82
C LEU A 196 21.89 -5.59 12.71
N VAL A 197 20.58 -5.77 12.57
CA VAL A 197 19.98 -6.68 11.57
C VAL A 197 19.30 -5.85 10.47
N PRO A 198 19.25 -6.35 9.23
CA PRO A 198 18.44 -5.71 8.19
C PRO A 198 16.95 -5.81 8.55
N ALA A 199 16.19 -4.78 8.21
CA ALA A 199 14.75 -4.79 8.15
C ALA A 199 14.32 -4.71 6.68
N GLN A 200 13.22 -5.39 6.34
CA GLN A 200 12.68 -5.46 4.99
C GLN A 200 11.41 -4.63 4.88
N LEU A 201 11.21 -3.93 3.77
CA LEU A 201 9.94 -3.31 3.42
C LEU A 201 8.91 -4.40 3.17
N MET A 202 7.98 -4.56 4.11
CA MET A 202 6.99 -5.64 4.08
C MET A 202 5.64 -5.18 3.56
N ARG A 203 5.26 -3.91 3.83
CA ARG A 203 3.90 -3.43 3.54
C ARG A 203 3.91 -1.95 3.15
N LEU A 204 3.03 -1.59 2.22
CA LEU A 204 2.61 -0.20 2.00
C LEU A 204 1.22 -0.02 2.57
N HIS A 205 1.06 1.01 3.40
CA HIS A 205 -0.21 1.47 3.91
C HIS A 205 -0.64 2.68 3.09
N ILE A 206 -1.87 2.68 2.55
CA ILE A 206 -2.40 3.78 1.74
C ILE A 206 -3.83 4.10 2.20
N VAL A 207 -4.06 5.34 2.63
CA VAL A 207 -5.39 5.85 2.96
C VAL A 207 -5.80 6.84 1.88
N THR A 208 -6.86 6.52 1.15
CA THR A 208 -7.41 7.35 0.08
C THR A 208 -8.37 8.40 0.64
N PRO A 209 -8.39 9.62 0.06
CA PRO A 209 -9.20 10.72 0.57
C PRO A 209 -10.69 10.47 0.33
N LYS A 210 -11.51 11.26 1.03
CA LYS A 210 -12.95 11.39 0.76
C LYS A 210 -13.19 12.42 -0.36
N ALA A 211 -12.61 12.18 -1.52
CA ALA A 211 -12.66 13.05 -2.69
C ALA A 211 -12.80 12.19 -3.97
N PRO A 212 -13.31 12.75 -5.09
CA PRO A 212 -13.54 12.01 -6.32
C PRO A 212 -12.22 11.76 -7.05
N VAL A 213 -11.43 10.82 -6.55
CA VAL A 213 -10.11 10.50 -7.09
C VAL A 213 -9.99 9.00 -7.31
N SER A 214 -9.41 8.65 -8.45
CA SER A 214 -8.87 7.31 -8.72
C SER A 214 -7.37 7.38 -8.48
N SER A 215 -6.82 6.35 -7.86
CA SER A 215 -5.38 6.25 -7.62
C SER A 215 -4.90 4.89 -8.03
N SER A 216 -3.69 4.80 -8.56
CA SER A 216 -3.14 3.53 -9.03
C SER A 216 -1.76 3.27 -8.45
N LEU A 217 -1.46 1.98 -8.23
CA LEU A 217 -0.15 1.52 -7.77
C LEU A 217 0.57 0.76 -8.87
N ASN A 218 1.70 1.28 -9.33
CA ASN A 218 2.61 0.64 -10.27
C ASN A 218 3.86 0.13 -9.54
N ILE A 219 3.72 -1.05 -8.93
CA ILE A 219 4.74 -1.60 -8.03
C ILE A 219 5.79 -2.36 -8.84
N ARG A 220 7.02 -1.87 -8.78
CA ARG A 220 8.19 -2.55 -9.34
C ARG A 220 9.27 -2.62 -8.28
N VAL A 221 9.83 -3.80 -8.09
CA VAL A 221 10.83 -4.05 -7.06
C VAL A 221 12.05 -4.75 -7.64
N GLN A 222 13.23 -4.22 -7.33
CA GLN A 222 14.51 -4.86 -7.62
C GLN A 222 15.26 -5.09 -6.30
N PRO A 223 15.24 -6.30 -5.73
CA PRO A 223 15.83 -6.57 -4.43
C PRO A 223 17.37 -6.57 -4.47
N SER A 224 17.98 -7.08 -5.55
CA SER A 224 19.43 -7.07 -5.73
C SER A 224 19.83 -6.18 -6.91
N SER A 225 20.84 -5.34 -6.72
CA SER A 225 21.55 -4.65 -7.81
C SER A 225 22.56 -5.55 -8.53
N ILE A 226 22.89 -6.69 -7.93
CA ILE A 226 23.86 -7.65 -8.44
C ILE A 226 23.13 -8.63 -9.36
N ASN A 227 23.45 -8.55 -10.65
CA ASN A 227 23.19 -9.56 -11.68
C ASN A 227 21.73 -9.84 -12.05
N GLN A 228 20.80 -8.91 -11.85
CA GLN A 228 19.44 -9.05 -12.37
C GLN A 228 19.09 -7.89 -13.28
N ASN A 229 19.14 -8.14 -14.58
CA ASN A 229 18.50 -7.30 -15.59
C ASN A 229 16.98 -7.48 -15.46
N GLY A 230 16.37 -7.01 -14.37
CA GLY A 230 14.93 -7.13 -14.21
C GLY A 230 14.38 -6.65 -12.88
N TYR A 231 13.06 -6.64 -12.80
CA TYR A 231 12.30 -6.27 -11.61
C TYR A 231 11.10 -7.18 -11.43
N PHE A 232 10.71 -7.39 -10.18
CA PHE A 232 9.50 -8.09 -9.77
C PHE A 232 8.32 -7.12 -9.74
N TYR A 233 7.15 -7.64 -10.07
CA TYR A 233 5.90 -6.88 -10.05
C TYR A 233 4.71 -7.79 -9.70
N PRO A 234 3.62 -7.26 -9.14
CA PRO A 234 2.47 -8.07 -8.73
C PRO A 234 1.60 -8.56 -9.89
N SER A 235 1.44 -7.72 -10.91
CA SER A 235 0.59 -7.93 -12.08
C SER A 235 1.06 -7.04 -13.23
N SER A 236 0.69 -7.40 -14.46
CA SER A 236 0.96 -6.57 -15.64
C SER A 236 0.22 -5.23 -15.60
N GLU A 237 -0.94 -5.19 -14.95
CA GLU A 237 -1.75 -3.99 -14.76
C GLU A 237 -1.49 -3.34 -13.39
N PRO A 238 -1.53 -2.01 -13.28
CA PRO A 238 -1.51 -1.30 -12.01
C PRO A 238 -2.68 -1.66 -11.10
N PHE A 239 -2.49 -1.60 -9.78
CA PHE A 239 -3.60 -1.76 -8.86
C PHE A 239 -4.42 -0.47 -8.77
N GLU A 240 -5.71 -0.54 -9.10
CA GLU A 240 -6.63 0.57 -8.92
C GLU A 240 -7.19 0.65 -7.48
N LEU A 241 -7.15 1.84 -6.91
CA LEU A 241 -7.63 2.17 -5.58
C LEU A 241 -8.85 3.08 -5.67
N THR A 242 -9.92 2.68 -5.00
CA THR A 242 -11.11 3.52 -4.83
C THR A 242 -10.96 4.53 -3.68
N TYR A 243 -11.69 5.63 -3.76
CA TYR A 243 -11.74 6.68 -2.75
C TYR A 243 -12.29 6.20 -1.40
N ASN A 244 -12.00 6.95 -0.32
CA ASN A 244 -12.49 6.71 1.04
C ASN A 244 -12.20 5.30 1.60
N LYS A 245 -11.02 4.75 1.32
CA LYS A 245 -10.60 3.43 1.81
C LYS A 245 -9.23 3.49 2.46
N TYR A 246 -8.96 2.50 3.28
CA TYR A 246 -7.63 2.19 3.78
C TYR A 246 -7.20 0.85 3.18
N TYR A 247 -6.11 0.88 2.41
CA TYR A 247 -5.47 -0.27 1.78
C TYR A 247 -4.17 -0.65 2.49
N ILE A 248 -3.89 -1.96 2.48
CA ILE A 248 -2.57 -2.51 2.77
C ILE A 248 -2.15 -3.33 1.55
N LEU A 249 -1.03 -2.94 0.93
CA LEU A 249 -0.31 -3.77 -0.01
C LEU A 249 0.78 -4.52 0.76
N ARG A 250 0.72 -5.85 0.75
CA ARG A 250 1.80 -6.72 1.24
C ARG A 250 2.76 -7.04 0.10
N LEU A 251 4.04 -6.78 0.32
CA LEU A 251 5.14 -7.17 -0.55
C LEU A 251 5.59 -8.62 -0.26
N PRO A 252 6.29 -9.28 -1.19
CA PRO A 252 6.87 -10.59 -0.97
C PRO A 252 7.79 -10.60 0.25
N PHE A 253 7.69 -11.67 1.04
CA PHE A 253 8.62 -11.93 2.13
C PHE A 253 9.96 -12.45 1.59
N ALA A 254 9.91 -13.37 0.64
CA ALA A 254 11.08 -13.88 -0.08
C ALA A 254 10.96 -13.48 -1.56
N TYR A 255 12.09 -13.13 -2.16
CA TYR A 255 12.17 -12.88 -3.59
C TYR A 255 12.91 -14.03 -4.25
N GLU A 256 12.29 -14.65 -5.23
CA GLU A 256 12.87 -15.76 -5.98
C GLU A 256 12.64 -15.49 -7.46
N GLY A 257 13.72 -15.60 -8.24
CA GLY A 257 13.70 -15.49 -9.69
C GLY A 257 14.23 -16.77 -10.34
N PRO A 258 14.48 -16.78 -11.65
CA PRO A 258 14.97 -17.96 -12.37
C PRO A 258 16.31 -18.48 -11.86
N ASP A 259 17.17 -17.59 -11.36
CA ASP A 259 18.48 -17.94 -10.79
C ASP A 259 18.41 -18.39 -9.32
N GLY A 260 17.19 -18.55 -8.79
CA GLY A 260 16.93 -18.97 -7.41
C GLY A 260 16.62 -17.82 -6.45
N PRO A 261 16.63 -18.11 -5.13
CA PRO A 261 16.22 -17.15 -4.11
C PRO A 261 17.24 -16.03 -3.89
N ILE A 262 16.73 -14.81 -3.77
CA ILE A 262 17.49 -13.62 -3.39
C ILE A 262 17.45 -13.50 -1.88
N HIS A 263 18.61 -13.65 -1.27
CA HIS A 263 18.74 -13.56 0.18
C HIS A 263 18.84 -12.10 0.67
N PRO A 264 18.25 -11.78 1.85
CA PRO A 264 18.49 -10.51 2.51
C PRO A 264 19.99 -10.25 2.72
N PRO A 265 20.42 -8.98 2.77
CA PRO A 265 21.83 -8.66 2.95
C PRO A 265 22.33 -9.19 4.29
N ARG A 266 23.52 -9.81 4.30
CA ARG A 266 24.16 -10.32 5.53
C ARG A 266 24.50 -9.22 6.54
N THR A 267 24.70 -8.01 6.04
CA THR A 267 24.98 -6.82 6.86
C THR A 267 23.78 -5.88 6.84
N ALA A 268 23.54 -5.16 7.93
CA ALA A 268 22.51 -4.13 7.99
C ALA A 268 22.94 -2.92 7.15
N LYS A 269 22.74 -3.01 5.83
CA LYS A 269 22.99 -1.96 4.85
C LYS A 269 21.73 -1.77 4.02
N SER A 270 21.54 -0.56 3.51
CA SER A 270 20.48 -0.29 2.57
C SER A 270 20.77 -0.93 1.22
N CYS A 271 19.85 -1.72 0.69
CA CYS A 271 19.94 -2.30 -0.64
C CYS A 271 18.57 -2.66 -1.22
N GLY A 272 18.58 -2.94 -2.52
CA GLY A 272 17.38 -3.10 -3.32
C GLY A 272 16.60 -1.79 -3.47
N ARG A 273 15.55 -1.82 -4.27
CA ARG A 273 14.67 -0.68 -4.52
C ARG A 273 13.25 -1.10 -4.84
N LEU A 274 12.29 -0.45 -4.23
CA LEU A 274 10.99 -0.15 -4.83
C LEU A 274 11.21 1.09 -5.70
N PHE A 275 10.90 0.98 -6.98
CA PHE A 275 11.11 2.10 -7.91
C PHE A 275 10.22 3.29 -7.54
N LYS A 276 10.75 4.50 -7.74
CA LYS A 276 9.97 5.74 -7.71
C LYS A 276 8.78 5.71 -8.69
N ASN A 277 7.87 6.67 -8.55
CA ASN A 277 6.63 6.78 -9.33
C ASN A 277 5.73 5.54 -9.20
N TRP A 278 5.77 4.88 -8.04
CA TRP A 278 4.95 3.70 -7.75
C TRP A 278 3.48 4.04 -7.49
N PHE A 279 3.13 5.32 -7.30
CA PHE A 279 1.78 5.79 -7.02
C PHE A 279 1.42 6.95 -7.94
N THR A 280 0.19 6.94 -8.44
CA THR A 280 -0.39 8.08 -9.16
C THR A 280 -1.82 8.32 -8.69
N ALA A 281 -2.31 9.55 -8.83
CA ALA A 281 -3.70 9.89 -8.56
C ALA A 281 -4.21 10.91 -9.59
N LYS A 282 -5.49 10.77 -9.95
CA LYS A 282 -6.18 11.62 -10.91
C LYS A 282 -7.62 11.85 -10.47
N HIS A 283 -8.23 12.93 -10.95
CA HIS A 283 -9.66 13.15 -10.78
C HIS A 283 -10.45 12.02 -11.45
N GLN A 284 -11.41 11.47 -10.71
CA GLN A 284 -12.36 10.47 -11.21
C GLN A 284 -13.74 11.12 -11.34
N ARG A 285 -14.26 11.14 -12.56
CA ARG A 285 -15.64 11.57 -12.83
C ARG A 285 -16.62 10.54 -12.26
N LEU A 286 -17.68 11.02 -11.62
CA LEU A 286 -18.75 10.22 -11.03
C LEU A 286 -20.08 10.47 -11.73
#